data_AF-A0A2P9JYA3-F1
#
_entry.id   AF-A0A2P9JYA3-F1
#
_cell.length_a   1.000
_cell.length_b   1.000
_cell.length_c   1.000
_cell.angle_alpha   90.00
_cell.angle_beta   90.00
_cell.angle_gamma   90.00
#
_symmetry.space_group_name_H-M   'P 1'
#
loop_
_entity.id
_entity.type
_entity.pdbx_description
1 polymer ?
#
loop_
_entity_poly.entity_id
_entity_poly.type
_entity_poly.pdbx_seq_one_letter_code
_entity_poly.pdbx_strand_id
1 'polypeptide(L)'
;MKHFLKGILQLQMNDYKYHYLFTTFDLETFDLEDFKYNFVNMTAFRVVDVEDLAVQEVLRDMVKFQNTLSMPPMLNSSFIQAE
;
A
#
# COMPACT_ATOMS: atom_id res chain seq x y z
N MET A 1 2.36 5.16 -10.99
CA MET A 1 2.67 5.29 -9.55
C MET A 1 4.10 4.91 -9.17
N LYS A 2 4.62 3.72 -9.52
CA LYS A 2 5.99 3.29 -9.17
C LYS A 2 7.11 4.32 -9.45
N HIS A 3 7.12 4.93 -10.64
CA HIS A 3 8.11 5.95 -10.99
C HIS A 3 7.99 7.22 -10.14
N PHE A 4 6.77 7.59 -9.74
CA PHE A 4 6.52 8.76 -8.91
C PHE A 4 7.03 8.55 -7.48
N LEU A 5 6.70 7.41 -6.84
CA LEU A 5 7.23 7.05 -5.52
C LEU A 5 8.75 7.00 -5.53
N LYS A 6 9.36 6.37 -6.56
CA LYS A 6 10.81 6.38 -6.73
C LYS A 6 11.38 7.81 -6.84
N GLY A 7 10.70 8.70 -7.56
CA GLY A 7 11.07 10.10 -7.68
C GLY A 7 11.08 10.82 -6.34
N ILE A 8 10.08 10.59 -5.48
CA ILE A 8 10.02 11.17 -4.13
C ILE A 8 11.26 10.78 -3.31
N LEU A 9 11.64 9.50 -3.33
CA LEU A 9 12.82 9.01 -2.63
C LEU A 9 14.12 9.62 -3.19
N GLN A 10 14.25 9.67 -4.52
CA GLN A 10 15.44 10.22 -5.18
C GLN A 10 15.62 11.72 -4.92
N LEU A 11 14.53 12.47 -4.79
CA LEU A 11 14.53 13.90 -4.49
C LEU A 11 14.53 14.20 -2.98
N GLN A 12 14.54 13.16 -2.13
CA GLN A 12 14.45 13.29 -0.67
C GLN A 12 13.22 14.08 -0.20
N MET A 13 12.09 13.90 -0.89
CA MET A 13 10.81 14.53 -0.55
C MET A 13 9.93 13.62 0.34
N ASN A 14 10.55 12.71 1.09
CA ASN A 14 9.90 11.72 1.94
C ASN A 14 10.05 12.02 3.43
N ASP A 15 10.45 13.23 3.83
CA ASP A 15 10.48 13.64 5.24
C ASP A 15 9.10 14.11 5.75
N TYR A 16 9.00 14.33 7.06
CA TYR A 16 7.77 14.74 7.75
C TYR A 16 7.18 16.10 7.31
N LYS A 17 7.91 16.90 6.52
CA LYS A 17 7.42 18.21 6.03
C LYS A 17 6.47 18.05 4.84
N TYR A 18 6.49 16.88 4.19
CA TYR A 18 5.66 16.61 3.02
C TYR A 18 4.36 15.91 3.40
N HIS A 19 3.30 16.24 2.66
CA HIS A 19 1.97 15.67 2.82
C HIS A 19 1.45 15.30 1.43
N TYR A 20 1.19 14.03 1.18
CA TYR A 20 0.69 13.53 -0.09
C TYR A 20 -0.75 13.04 0.05
N LEU A 21 -1.63 13.54 -0.83
CA LEU A 21 -2.96 12.98 -1.03
C LEU A 21 -3.00 12.20 -2.33
N PHE A 22 -3.23 10.89 -2.24
CA PHE A 22 -3.33 10.01 -3.39
C PHE A 22 -4.79 9.79 -3.77
N THR A 23 -5.10 10.02 -5.04
CA THR A 23 -6.43 9.77 -5.62
C THR A 23 -6.57 8.37 -6.21
N THR A 24 -5.56 7.51 -6.03
CA THR A 24 -5.59 6.12 -6.49
C THR A 24 -6.10 5.20 -5.38
N PHE A 25 -6.82 4.14 -5.76
CA PHE A 25 -7.40 3.18 -4.82
C PHE A 25 -6.48 1.97 -4.56
N ASP A 26 -5.37 1.86 -5.28
CA ASP A 26 -4.44 0.74 -5.23
C ASP A 26 -3.14 1.05 -4.47
N LEU A 27 -3.09 2.16 -3.72
CA LEU A 27 -1.88 2.60 -3.03
C LEU A 27 -1.34 1.52 -2.07
N GLU A 28 -2.23 0.79 -1.42
CA GLU A 28 -1.90 -0.29 -0.48
C GLU A 28 -1.23 -1.52 -1.12
N THR A 29 -1.20 -1.61 -2.45
CA THR A 29 -0.49 -2.66 -3.19
C THR A 29 0.99 -2.35 -3.41
N PHE A 30 1.44 -1.13 -3.12
CA PHE A 30 2.82 -0.72 -3.26
C PHE A 30 3.62 -0.96 -1.97
N ASP A 31 4.93 -1.14 -2.11
CA ASP A 31 5.85 -1.15 -0.99
C ASP A 31 6.13 0.29 -0.54
N LEU A 32 5.68 0.61 0.68
CA LEU A 32 5.77 1.94 1.29
C LEU A 32 6.69 1.97 2.51
N GLU A 33 7.50 0.93 2.72
CA GLU A 33 8.37 0.80 3.91
C GLU A 33 9.31 2.01 4.06
N ASP A 34 9.94 2.46 2.97
CA ASP A 34 10.82 3.64 2.95
C ASP A 34 10.11 4.95 3.34
N PHE A 35 8.81 5.07 3.10
CA PHE A 35 8.03 6.27 3.43
C PHE A 35 7.64 6.27 4.91
N LYS A 36 7.34 5.08 5.46
CA LYS A 36 7.01 4.90 6.87
C LYS A 36 8.16 5.30 7.79
N TYR A 37 9.39 4.88 7.50
CA TYR A 37 10.54 5.21 8.35
C TYR A 37 10.89 6.70 8.36
N ASN A 38 10.52 7.45 7.32
CA ASN A 38 10.80 8.88 7.22
C ASN A 38 9.63 9.76 7.70
N PHE A 39 8.56 9.16 8.23
CA PHE A 39 7.41 9.84 8.84
C PHE A 39 6.71 10.85 7.92
N VAL A 40 6.74 10.63 6.60
CA VAL A 40 5.94 11.44 5.66
C VAL A 40 4.45 11.13 5.83
N ASN A 41 3.61 12.15 5.71
CA ASN A 41 2.17 11.95 5.75
C ASN A 41 1.64 11.55 4.37
N MET A 42 1.03 10.37 4.30
CA MET A 42 0.42 9.84 3.08
C MET A 42 -1.05 9.52 3.37
N THR A 43 -1.96 10.20 2.67
CA THR A 43 -3.40 10.01 2.78
C THR A 43 -3.94 9.47 1.46
N ALA A 44 -4.82 8.46 1.52
CA ALA A 44 -5.42 7.85 0.34
C ALA A 44 -6.83 7.34 0.66
N PHE A 45 -7.54 6.89 -0.37
CA PHE A 45 -8.85 6.27 -0.24
C PHE A 45 -8.72 4.75 -0.35
N ARG A 46 -9.40 4.03 0.55
CA ARG A 46 -9.60 2.58 0.48
C ARG A 46 -11.06 2.31 0.16
N VAL A 47 -11.30 1.56 -0.92
CA VAL A 47 -12.66 1.17 -1.34
C VAL A 47 -13.08 -0.16 -0.72
N VAL A 48 -12.13 -1.05 -0.47
CA VAL A 48 -12.37 -2.39 0.05
C VAL A 48 -12.31 -2.36 1.57
N ASP A 49 -13.39 -2.77 2.24
CA ASP A 49 -13.38 -2.95 3.70
C ASP A 49 -12.60 -4.23 4.06
N VAL A 50 -11.41 -4.06 4.64
CA VAL A 50 -10.53 -5.17 5.03
C VAL A 50 -10.91 -5.79 6.39
N GLU A 51 -11.78 -5.14 7.15
CA GLU A 51 -12.28 -5.64 8.44
C GLU A 51 -13.46 -6.60 8.25
N ASP A 52 -14.13 -6.55 7.11
CA ASP A 52 -15.20 -7.48 6.76
C ASP A 52 -14.68 -8.93 6.63
N LEU A 53 -15.34 -9.85 7.33
CA LEU A 53 -14.93 -11.26 7.39
C LEU A 53 -15.02 -11.97 6.04
N ALA A 54 -16.01 -11.64 5.21
CA ALA A 54 -16.16 -12.23 3.89
C ALA A 54 -15.05 -11.73 2.96
N VAL A 55 -14.68 -10.44 3.06
CA VAL A 55 -13.53 -9.89 2.34
C VAL A 55 -12.24 -10.58 2.76
N GLN A 56 -12.01 -10.78 4.07
CA GLN A 56 -10.83 -11.49 4.56
C GLN A 56 -10.73 -12.92 4.02
N GLU A 57 -11.85 -13.63 3.94
CA GLU A 57 -11.89 -14.99 3.38
C GLU A 57 -11.51 -14.99 1.89
N VAL A 58 -12.08 -14.07 1.10
CA VAL A 58 -11.75 -13.91 -0.32
C VAL A 58 -10.27 -13.55 -0.51
N LEU A 59 -9.74 -12.61 0.27
CA LEU A 59 -8.33 -12.22 0.21
C LEU A 59 -7.40 -13.40 0.53
N ARG A 60 -7.74 -14.21 1.53
CA ARG A 60 -6.98 -15.42 1.89
C ARG A 60 -6.96 -16.42 0.74
N ASP A 61 -8.07 -16.60 0.05
CA ASP A 61 -8.14 -17.52 -1.09
C ASP A 61 -7.38 -16.98 -2.31
N MET A 62 -7.46 -15.67 -2.58
CA MET A 62 -6.64 -15.00 -3.60
C MET A 62 -5.14 -15.21 -3.38
N VAL A 63 -4.65 -15.11 -2.14
CA VAL A 63 -3.23 -15.34 -1.81
C VAL A 63 -2.81 -16.78 -2.14
N LYS A 64 -3.67 -17.78 -1.88
CA LYS A 64 -3.37 -19.18 -2.24
C LYS A 64 -3.25 -19.36 -3.76
N PHE A 65 -4.11 -18.70 -4.53
CA PHE A 65 -4.03 -18.73 -6.00
C PHE A 65 -2.76 -18.05 -6.52
N GLN A 66 -2.34 -16.92 -5.93
CA GLN A 66 -1.10 -16.23 -6.34
C GLN A 66 0.16 -17.09 -6.18
N ASN A 67 0.27 -17.81 -5.06
CA ASN A 67 1.37 -18.74 -4.81
C ASN A 67 1.41 -19.87 -5.86
N THR A 68 0.24 -20.31 -6.32
CA THR A 68 0.12 -21.35 -7.36
C THR A 68 0.63 -20.84 -8.72
N LEU A 69 0.53 -19.53 -8.97
CA LEU A 69 0.92 -18.90 -10.23
C LEU A 69 2.33 -18.29 -10.21
N SER A 70 3.10 -18.45 -9.12
CA SER A 70 4.42 -17.81 -8.91
C SER A 70 4.40 -16.28 -9.10
N MET A 71 3.26 -15.63 -8.82
CA MET A 71 3.12 -14.19 -8.93
C MET A 71 3.61 -13.50 -7.64
N PRO A 72 4.26 -12.31 -7.74
CA PRO A 72 4.62 -11.54 -6.56
C PRO A 72 3.37 -11.17 -5.74
N PRO A 73 3.47 -11.17 -4.40
CA PRO A 73 2.33 -10.86 -3.53
C PRO A 73 1.84 -9.44 -3.81
N MET A 74 0.55 -9.30 -4.11
CA MET A 74 -0.04 -7.99 -4.46
C MET A 74 -0.68 -7.28 -3.26
N LEU A 75 -0.88 -7.99 -2.14
CA LEU A 75 -1.52 -7.47 -0.94
C LEU A 75 -0.48 -7.32 0.16
N ASN A 76 -0.11 -6.07 0.44
CA ASN A 76 0.77 -5.75 1.55
C ASN A 76 -0.07 -5.56 2.83
N SER A 77 -0.56 -6.66 3.39
CA SER A 77 -1.55 -6.66 4.49
C SER A 77 -1.05 -6.09 5.82
N SER A 78 0.25 -5.88 5.98
CA SER A 78 0.86 -5.40 7.23
C SER A 78 1.10 -3.89 7.31
N PHE A 79 0.81 -3.13 6.26
CA PHE A 79 1.43 -1.81 6.10
C PHE A 79 0.51 -0.60 6.24
N ILE A 80 -0.83 -0.77 6.29
CA ILE A 80 -1.75 0.36 6.43
C ILE A 80 -2.76 0.10 7.54
N GLN A 81 -2.41 0.57 8.75
CA GLN A 81 -3.39 0.87 9.79
C GLN A 81 -4.19 2.08 9.31
N ALA A 82 -5.50 1.88 9.12
CA ALA A 82 -6.42 3.00 9.21
C ALA A 82 -6.56 3.30 10.70
N GLU A 83 -6.08 4.46 11.14
CA GLU A 83 -6.58 5.08 12.37
C GLU A 83 -7.86 5.87 12.06
#